data_AF-A0A9E3WE52-F1
#
_entry.id   AF-A0A9E3WE52-F1
#
_cell.length_a   1.000
_cell.length_b   1.000
_cell.length_c   1.000
_cell.angle_alpha   90.00
_cell.angle_beta   90.00
_cell.angle_gamma   90.00
#
_symmetry.space_group_name_H-M   'P 1'
#
loop_
_entity.id
_entity.type
_entity.pdbx_description
1 polymer ?
#
loop_
_entity_poly.entity_id
_entity_poly.type
_entity_poly.pdbx_seq_one_letter_code
_entity_poly.pdbx_strand_id
1 'polypeptide(L)'
;MNCLNIEEMAQVILKKIKEYEEIERIKDTKKIEVPINVSGRHVHLSQEHIEALFGKGYTLTPIRDLMQPGEFAAKETVIVVGPKGILQSVRVLGPARKKTQVEVSKTDCYTLGLEAPVRDSGNHEGTPGCIIVGPVGAVKIEDGVIVAMRHVHMPKSLAEKIGIKDKDLLKVEAGEERKVIFENVLARVSEKFVLEMHVDTDEANAAGIKSQAKGYILL
;
A
#
# COMPACT_ATOMS: atom_id res chain seq x y z
N MET A 1 12.67 42.29 0.10
CA MET A 1 12.59 41.24 1.13
C MET A 1 11.13 41.17 1.55
N ASN A 2 10.42 40.08 1.22
CA ASN A 2 9.08 39.86 1.76
C ASN A 2 9.27 39.42 3.21
N CYS A 3 9.11 40.37 4.16
CA CYS A 3 8.92 39.99 5.55
C CYS A 3 7.61 39.23 5.63
N LEU A 4 7.67 37.99 6.14
CA LEU A 4 6.47 37.25 6.53
C LEU A 4 5.67 38.14 7.49
N ASN A 5 4.36 38.24 7.29
CA ASN A 5 3.53 38.97 8.23
C ASN A 5 3.46 38.21 9.57
N ILE A 6 2.99 38.88 10.64
CA ILE A 6 2.94 38.29 11.99
C ILE A 6 2.13 36.98 12.02
N GLU A 7 1.09 36.86 11.20
CA GLU A 7 0.25 35.65 11.12
C GLU A 7 0.99 34.48 10.49
N GLU A 8 1.73 34.72 9.41
CA GLU A 8 2.57 33.72 8.74
C GLU A 8 3.69 33.24 9.67
N MET A 9 4.33 34.16 10.41
CA MET A 9 5.32 33.79 11.44
C MET A 9 4.71 32.95 12.55
N ALA A 10 3.52 33.31 13.05
CA ALA A 10 2.82 32.55 14.08
C ALA A 10 2.50 31.13 13.61
N GLN A 11 2.04 30.95 12.36
CA GLN A 11 1.77 29.63 11.78
C GLN A 11 3.04 28.77 11.70
N VAL A 12 4.17 29.35 11.27
CA VAL A 12 5.45 28.64 11.22
C VAL A 12 5.91 28.20 12.61
N ILE A 13 5.77 29.07 13.61
CA ILE A 13 6.14 28.75 15.01
C ILE A 13 5.26 27.63 15.55
N LEU A 14 3.94 27.72 15.39
CA LEU A 14 3.00 26.68 15.84
C LEU A 14 3.28 25.33 15.19
N LYS A 15 3.63 25.30 13.91
CA LYS A 15 4.04 24.08 13.21
C LYS A 15 5.30 23.48 13.83
N LYS A 16 6.33 24.28 14.09
CA LYS A 16 7.57 23.83 14.73
C LYS A 16 7.35 23.32 16.16
N ILE A 17 6.49 23.97 16.94
CA ILE A 17 6.15 23.52 18.31
C ILE A 17 5.52 22.12 18.25
N LYS A 18 4.52 21.92 17.38
CA LYS A 18 3.88 20.61 17.21
C LYS A 18 4.87 19.52 16.79
N GLU A 19 5.75 19.83 15.83
CA GLU A 19 6.80 18.91 15.41
C GLU A 19 7.75 18.54 16.57
N TYR A 20 8.10 19.50 17.43
CA TYR A 20 8.95 19.26 18.59
C TYR A 20 8.25 18.41 19.66
N GLU A 21 7.00 18.71 19.99
CA GLU A 21 6.18 17.96 20.94
C GLU A 21 6.00 16.49 20.50
N GLU A 22 5.81 16.26 19.21
CA GLU A 22 5.71 14.91 18.65
C GLU A 22 7.02 14.15 18.78
N ILE A 23 8.16 14.79 18.50
CA ILE A 23 9.49 14.18 18.67
C ILE A 23 9.74 13.81 20.14
N GLU A 24 9.43 14.70 21.08
CA GLU A 24 9.60 14.41 22.51
C GLU A 24 8.70 13.25 22.97
N ARG A 25 7.45 13.20 22.50
CA ARG A 25 6.55 12.07 22.77
C ARG A 25 7.09 10.75 22.22
N ILE A 26 7.67 10.75 21.02
CA ILE A 26 8.28 9.56 20.41
C ILE A 26 9.45 9.07 21.27
N LYS A 27 10.30 10.00 21.77
CA LYS A 27 11.41 9.64 22.66
C LYS A 27 10.93 9.03 23.97
N ASP A 28 9.87 9.58 24.55
CA ASP A 28 9.33 9.15 25.85
C ASP A 28 8.60 7.80 25.75
N THR A 29 7.73 7.65 24.74
CA THR A 29 6.90 6.44 24.58
C THR A 29 7.60 5.31 23.81
N LYS A 30 8.66 5.63 23.05
CA LYS A 30 9.29 4.74 22.06
C LYS A 30 8.29 4.15 21.05
N LYS A 31 7.21 4.90 20.77
CA LYS A 31 6.16 4.50 19.83
C LYS A 31 5.85 5.63 18.86
N ILE A 32 5.58 5.28 17.61
CA ILE A 32 5.09 6.20 16.58
C ILE A 32 3.73 5.74 16.10
N GLU A 33 2.72 6.60 16.20
CA GLU A 33 1.41 6.32 15.64
C GLU A 33 1.49 6.28 14.11
N VAL A 34 0.91 5.25 13.50
CA VAL A 34 0.84 5.07 12.06
C VAL A 34 -0.60 4.70 11.67
N PRO A 35 -1.22 5.37 10.69
CA PRO A 35 -2.51 4.94 10.17
C PRO A 35 -2.34 3.62 9.41
N ILE A 36 -3.27 2.69 9.61
CA ILE A 36 -3.29 1.41 8.92
C ILE A 36 -4.34 1.45 7.81
N ASN A 37 -3.95 1.01 6.63
CA ASN A 37 -4.83 0.78 5.50
C ASN A 37 -4.85 -0.70 5.14
N VAL A 38 -6.08 -1.23 5.03
CA VAL A 38 -6.33 -2.62 4.65
C VAL A 38 -6.53 -2.69 3.14
N SER A 39 -5.63 -3.42 2.47
CA SER A 39 -5.64 -3.61 1.04
C SER A 39 -6.47 -4.84 0.68
N GLY A 40 -7.59 -4.60 0.01
CA GLY A 40 -8.29 -5.67 -0.72
C GLY A 40 -7.51 -6.10 -1.96
N ARG A 41 -7.89 -7.24 -2.53
CA ARG A 41 -7.32 -7.72 -3.80
C ARG A 41 -7.44 -6.66 -4.90
N HIS A 42 -6.36 -6.45 -5.62
CA HIS A 42 -6.31 -5.43 -6.66
C HIS A 42 -5.24 -5.73 -7.72
N VAL A 43 -5.29 -4.99 -8.82
CA VAL A 43 -4.29 -5.04 -9.89
C VAL A 43 -3.74 -3.66 -10.18
N HIS A 44 -2.45 -3.61 -10.44
CA HIS A 44 -1.79 -2.52 -11.14
C HIS A 44 -1.54 -2.96 -12.58
N LEU A 45 -1.81 -2.10 -13.55
CA LEU A 45 -1.72 -2.46 -14.97
C LEU A 45 -0.67 -1.62 -15.70
N SER A 46 0.00 -2.23 -16.69
CA SER A 46 0.73 -1.47 -17.70
C SER A 46 -0.22 -0.75 -18.65
N GLN A 47 0.24 0.31 -19.31
CA GLN A 47 -0.58 1.02 -20.29
C GLN A 47 -1.01 0.08 -21.43
N GLU A 48 -0.12 -0.80 -21.89
CA GLU A 48 -0.44 -1.83 -22.88
C GLU A 48 -1.58 -2.74 -22.42
N HIS A 49 -1.54 -3.21 -21.17
CA HIS A 49 -2.60 -4.08 -20.63
C HIS A 49 -3.89 -3.31 -20.35
N ILE A 50 -3.83 -2.03 -19.97
CA ILE A 50 -5.03 -1.18 -19.89
C ILE A 50 -5.71 -1.16 -21.25
N GLU A 51 -4.95 -0.93 -22.31
CA GLU A 51 -5.51 -0.86 -23.66
C GLU A 51 -6.05 -2.20 -24.16
N ALA A 52 -5.36 -3.30 -23.85
CA ALA A 52 -5.82 -4.64 -24.20
C ALA A 52 -7.10 -5.05 -23.45
N LEU A 53 -7.27 -4.60 -22.20
CA LEU A 53 -8.41 -4.96 -21.35
C LEU A 53 -9.62 -4.05 -21.52
N PHE A 54 -9.40 -2.76 -21.81
CA PHE A 54 -10.43 -1.71 -21.81
C PHE A 54 -10.58 -0.95 -23.14
N GLY A 55 -9.63 -1.09 -24.07
CA GLY A 55 -9.68 -0.52 -25.42
C GLY A 55 -8.49 0.39 -25.74
N LYS A 56 -8.16 0.53 -27.03
CA LYS A 56 -7.02 1.33 -27.50
C LYS A 56 -7.12 2.79 -27.02
N GLY A 57 -6.03 3.31 -26.46
CA GLY A 57 -5.95 4.66 -25.90
C GLY A 57 -6.79 4.91 -24.63
N TYR A 58 -7.24 3.85 -23.95
CA TYR A 58 -8.05 4.00 -22.74
C TYR A 58 -7.25 4.59 -21.57
N THR A 59 -7.91 5.47 -20.82
CA THR A 59 -7.39 6.07 -19.59
C THR A 59 -8.27 5.66 -18.42
N LEU A 60 -7.67 5.15 -17.35
CA LEU A 60 -8.39 4.75 -16.13
C LEU A 60 -9.18 5.91 -15.54
N THR A 61 -10.37 5.63 -15.02
CA THR A 61 -11.24 6.65 -14.43
C THR A 61 -11.08 6.66 -12.91
N PRO A 62 -10.50 7.70 -12.29
CA PRO A 62 -10.36 7.75 -10.83
C PRO A 62 -11.72 7.81 -10.14
N ILE A 63 -11.90 7.03 -9.07
CA ILE A 63 -13.06 7.13 -8.18
C ILE A 63 -12.70 7.74 -6.83
N ARG A 64 -11.46 7.53 -6.37
CA ARG A 64 -10.97 8.02 -5.08
C ARG A 64 -9.45 7.97 -5.06
N ASP A 65 -8.83 9.05 -4.59
CA ASP A 65 -7.40 9.08 -4.32
C ASP A 65 -7.05 8.17 -3.15
N LEU A 66 -5.90 7.51 -3.24
CA LEU A 66 -5.31 6.80 -2.12
C LEU A 66 -4.49 7.77 -1.28
N MET A 67 -4.09 7.33 -0.09
CA MET A 67 -3.32 8.17 0.82
C MET A 67 -1.93 8.45 0.23
N GLN A 68 -1.32 7.48 -0.46
CA GLN A 68 -0.06 7.69 -1.15
C GLN A 68 -0.23 8.67 -2.33
N PRO A 69 0.53 9.78 -2.38
CA PRO A 69 0.35 10.83 -3.38
C PRO A 69 0.41 10.33 -4.82
N GLY A 70 -0.65 10.63 -5.59
CA GLY A 70 -0.75 10.32 -7.01
C GLY A 70 -1.30 8.92 -7.33
N GLU A 71 -1.46 8.05 -6.34
CA GLU A 71 -2.12 6.75 -6.52
C GLU A 71 -3.63 6.87 -6.31
N PHE A 72 -4.42 6.12 -7.06
CA PHE A 72 -5.89 6.18 -6.98
C PHE A 72 -6.54 4.81 -7.20
N ALA A 73 -7.70 4.61 -6.58
CA ALA A 73 -8.60 3.54 -6.98
C ALA A 73 -9.36 3.97 -8.23
N ALA A 74 -9.37 3.11 -9.25
CA ALA A 74 -10.07 3.36 -10.50
C ALA A 74 -11.49 2.76 -10.49
N LYS A 75 -12.38 3.27 -11.32
CA LYS A 75 -13.75 2.74 -11.50
C LYS A 75 -13.72 1.31 -12.02
N GLU A 76 -12.72 1.02 -12.83
CA GLU A 76 -12.49 -0.24 -13.50
C GLU A 76 -12.23 -1.39 -12.52
N THR A 77 -12.74 -2.55 -12.89
CA THR A 77 -12.45 -3.82 -12.25
C THR A 77 -12.19 -4.87 -13.33
N VAL A 78 -11.39 -5.88 -12.98
CA VAL A 78 -11.09 -7.02 -13.84
C VAL A 78 -11.49 -8.32 -13.17
N ILE A 79 -11.54 -9.40 -13.95
CA ILE A 79 -11.59 -10.76 -13.44
C ILE A 79 -10.16 -11.31 -13.48
N VAL A 80 -9.71 -11.91 -12.38
CA VAL A 80 -8.43 -12.63 -12.32
C VAL A 80 -8.75 -14.12 -12.34
N VAL A 81 -8.12 -14.85 -13.26
CA VAL A 81 -8.35 -16.28 -13.51
C VAL A 81 -7.06 -17.03 -13.21
N GLY A 82 -7.15 -18.00 -12.30
CA GLY A 82 -6.11 -18.97 -12.01
C GLY A 82 -6.52 -20.38 -12.43
N PRO A 83 -5.64 -21.39 -12.27
CA PRO A 83 -5.89 -22.76 -12.69
C PRO A 83 -7.14 -23.41 -12.07
N LYS A 84 -7.52 -23.02 -10.85
CA LYS A 84 -8.62 -23.63 -10.09
C LYS A 84 -9.90 -22.80 -10.11
N GLY A 85 -9.80 -21.49 -10.28
CA GLY A 85 -10.94 -20.61 -10.09
C GLY A 85 -10.67 -19.17 -10.47
N ILE A 86 -11.64 -18.31 -10.15
CA ILE A 86 -11.64 -16.90 -10.53
C ILE A 86 -11.91 -16.00 -9.34
N LEU A 87 -11.36 -14.78 -9.40
CA LEU A 87 -11.75 -13.67 -8.55
C LEU A 87 -12.41 -12.62 -9.44
N GLN A 88 -13.68 -12.34 -9.16
CA GLN A 88 -14.43 -11.30 -9.86
C GLN A 88 -14.23 -9.94 -9.18
N SER A 89 -14.49 -8.87 -9.94
CA SER A 89 -14.53 -7.50 -9.42
C SER A 89 -13.23 -7.07 -8.72
N VAL A 90 -12.07 -7.52 -9.22
CA VAL A 90 -10.76 -7.15 -8.69
C VAL A 90 -10.48 -5.70 -9.10
N ARG A 91 -10.24 -4.82 -8.12
CA ARG A 91 -10.09 -3.38 -8.32
C ARG A 91 -8.82 -3.06 -9.11
N VAL A 92 -8.91 -2.14 -10.09
CA VAL A 92 -7.71 -1.56 -10.71
C VAL A 92 -7.24 -0.37 -9.89
N LEU A 93 -5.96 -0.32 -9.56
CA LEU A 93 -5.30 0.84 -8.97
C LEU A 93 -4.41 1.53 -10.00
N GLY A 94 -4.60 2.84 -10.13
CA GLY A 94 -3.83 3.71 -11.02
C GLY A 94 -2.80 4.55 -10.25
N PRO A 95 -1.87 5.18 -10.98
CA PRO A 95 -1.81 5.27 -12.44
C PRO A 95 -1.27 3.98 -13.08
N ALA A 96 -1.22 3.96 -14.42
CA ALA A 96 -0.53 2.90 -15.15
C ALA A 96 0.92 2.76 -14.66
N ARG A 97 1.36 1.52 -14.45
CA ARG A 97 2.74 1.19 -14.04
C ARG A 97 3.53 0.64 -15.22
N LYS A 98 4.84 0.46 -15.03
CA LYS A 98 5.70 -0.15 -16.07
C LYS A 98 5.39 -1.62 -16.32
N LYS A 99 4.97 -2.34 -15.28
CA LYS A 99 4.66 -3.78 -15.32
C LYS A 99 3.37 -4.04 -14.56
N THR A 100 2.57 -4.96 -15.08
CA THR A 100 1.34 -5.41 -14.41
C THR A 100 1.69 -6.25 -13.19
N GLN A 101 0.97 -6.02 -12.10
CA GLN A 101 1.09 -6.76 -10.84
C GLN A 101 -0.30 -7.04 -10.29
N VAL A 102 -0.50 -8.25 -9.75
CA VAL A 102 -1.74 -8.67 -9.13
C VAL A 102 -1.44 -8.96 -7.66
N GLU A 103 -2.08 -8.21 -6.76
CA GLU A 103 -1.92 -8.36 -5.32
C GLU A 103 -3.16 -9.05 -4.75
N VAL A 104 -2.96 -10.21 -4.14
CA VAL A 104 -4.01 -11.08 -3.61
C VAL A 104 -3.66 -11.53 -2.19
N SER A 105 -4.66 -11.90 -1.39
CA SER A 105 -4.39 -12.51 -0.08
C SER A 105 -3.96 -13.97 -0.21
N LYS A 106 -3.50 -14.57 0.89
CA LYS A 106 -3.21 -16.01 0.89
C LYS A 106 -4.48 -16.85 0.70
N THR A 107 -5.62 -16.38 1.22
CA THR A 107 -6.94 -16.98 1.00
C THR A 107 -7.33 -16.98 -0.47
N ASP A 108 -7.10 -15.86 -1.16
CA ASP A 108 -7.37 -15.73 -2.60
C ASP A 108 -6.54 -16.71 -3.44
N CYS A 109 -5.29 -16.98 -3.04
CA CYS A 109 -4.43 -17.96 -3.69
C CYS A 109 -5.05 -19.37 -3.73
N TYR A 110 -5.73 -19.81 -2.66
CA TYR A 110 -6.43 -21.10 -2.64
C TYR A 110 -7.64 -21.15 -3.56
N THR A 111 -8.28 -20.00 -3.80
CA THR A 111 -9.40 -19.87 -4.74
C THR A 111 -8.90 -19.95 -6.17
N LEU A 112 -7.82 -19.22 -6.49
CA LEU A 112 -7.21 -19.20 -7.81
C LEU A 112 -6.47 -20.50 -8.14
N GLY A 113 -6.00 -21.24 -7.13
CA GLY A 113 -5.11 -22.39 -7.33
C GLY A 113 -3.71 -21.95 -7.72
N LEU A 114 -3.22 -20.87 -7.10
CA LEU A 114 -1.88 -20.31 -7.33
C LEU A 114 -1.05 -20.38 -6.06
N GLU A 115 0.26 -20.54 -6.22
CA GLU A 115 1.22 -20.46 -5.12
C GLU A 115 2.00 -19.14 -5.20
N ALA A 116 1.30 -18.01 -4.96
CA ALA A 116 1.97 -16.71 -4.95
C ALA A 116 2.84 -16.54 -3.69
N PRO A 117 4.10 -16.09 -3.83
CA PRO A 117 4.97 -15.80 -2.70
C PRO A 117 4.63 -14.45 -2.06
N VAL A 118 5.01 -14.28 -0.79
CA VAL A 118 4.98 -12.98 -0.12
C VAL A 118 6.10 -12.11 -0.68
N ARG A 119 5.78 -10.92 -1.22
CA ARG A 119 6.75 -10.02 -1.86
C ARG A 119 6.47 -8.56 -1.60
N ASP A 120 7.54 -7.75 -1.63
CA ASP A 120 7.41 -6.32 -1.81
C ASP A 120 6.93 -5.99 -3.24
N SER A 121 6.09 -4.96 -3.35
CA SER A 121 5.56 -4.46 -4.62
C SER A 121 6.69 -4.11 -5.58
N GLY A 122 6.63 -4.63 -6.81
CA GLY A 122 7.63 -4.51 -7.85
C GLY A 122 8.62 -5.68 -7.93
N ASN A 123 8.66 -6.57 -6.93
CA ASN A 123 9.49 -7.78 -6.98
C ASN A 123 8.71 -8.97 -7.53
N HIS A 124 8.76 -9.13 -8.86
CA HIS A 124 8.04 -10.19 -9.58
C HIS A 124 8.85 -11.47 -9.83
N GLU A 125 10.12 -11.53 -9.43
CA GLU A 125 10.99 -12.66 -9.77
C GLU A 125 10.49 -13.98 -9.17
N GLY A 126 10.30 -15.02 -9.98
CA GLY A 126 9.82 -16.32 -9.49
C GLY A 126 8.38 -16.27 -8.93
N THR A 127 7.60 -15.27 -9.32
CA THR A 127 6.16 -15.20 -9.01
C THR A 127 5.35 -15.89 -10.11
N PRO A 128 4.20 -16.50 -9.78
CA PRO A 128 3.34 -17.08 -10.80
C PRO A 128 2.64 -16.00 -11.63
N GLY A 129 2.17 -16.42 -12.80
CA GLY A 129 1.29 -15.66 -13.67
C GLY A 129 -0.20 -15.94 -13.43
N CYS A 130 -1.04 -15.27 -14.21
CA CYS A 130 -2.48 -15.51 -14.28
C CYS A 130 -3.06 -14.97 -15.60
N ILE A 131 -4.35 -15.18 -15.82
CA ILE A 131 -5.09 -14.50 -16.88
C ILE A 131 -5.93 -13.40 -16.25
N ILE A 132 -5.87 -12.20 -16.82
CA ILE A 132 -6.68 -11.05 -16.43
C ILE A 132 -7.67 -10.78 -17.55
N VAL A 133 -8.95 -10.67 -17.22
CA VAL A 133 -10.04 -10.45 -18.19
C VAL A 133 -10.70 -9.11 -17.89
N GLY A 134 -10.77 -8.26 -18.92
CA GLY A 134 -11.46 -6.99 -18.93
C GLY A 134 -12.68 -7.02 -19.85
N PRO A 135 -13.41 -5.91 -19.98
CA PRO A 135 -14.63 -5.85 -20.77
C PRO A 135 -14.43 -6.09 -22.28
N VAL A 136 -13.24 -5.81 -22.83
CA VAL A 136 -13.00 -5.92 -24.29
C VAL A 136 -11.90 -6.91 -24.67
N GLY A 137 -11.28 -7.57 -23.69
CA GLY A 137 -10.17 -8.48 -23.96
C GLY A 137 -9.64 -9.16 -22.71
N ALA A 138 -8.61 -9.98 -22.91
CA ALA A 138 -7.90 -10.67 -21.84
C ALA A 138 -6.39 -10.62 -22.10
N VAL A 139 -5.61 -10.59 -21.01
CA VAL A 139 -4.15 -10.67 -21.06
C VAL A 139 -3.69 -11.83 -20.19
N LYS A 140 -2.72 -12.61 -20.69
CA LYS A 140 -1.99 -13.59 -19.88
C LYS A 140 -0.69 -12.95 -19.44
N ILE A 141 -0.44 -12.93 -18.13
CA ILE A 141 0.88 -12.60 -17.58
C ILE A 141 1.57 -13.89 -17.17
N GLU A 142 2.87 -14.01 -17.44
CA GLU A 142 3.67 -15.18 -17.06
C GLU A 142 4.19 -15.08 -15.61
N ASP A 143 4.30 -13.86 -15.09
CA ASP A 143 4.71 -13.54 -13.73
C ASP A 143 3.98 -12.26 -13.25
N GLY A 144 3.98 -12.00 -11.94
CA GLY A 144 3.47 -10.77 -11.35
C GLY A 144 2.35 -10.94 -10.32
N VAL A 145 1.95 -12.17 -9.99
CA VAL A 145 0.97 -12.42 -8.91
C VAL A 145 1.68 -12.60 -7.58
N ILE A 146 1.37 -11.76 -6.59
CA ILE A 146 2.00 -11.77 -5.27
C ILE A 146 0.99 -11.76 -4.13
N VAL A 147 1.40 -12.28 -2.97
CA VAL A 147 0.83 -11.87 -1.69
C VAL A 147 1.61 -10.65 -1.22
N ALA A 148 0.92 -9.54 -0.99
CA ALA A 148 1.59 -8.29 -0.62
C ALA A 148 2.27 -8.44 0.74
N MET A 149 3.58 -8.17 0.81
CA MET A 149 4.29 -8.09 2.08
C MET A 149 3.83 -6.85 2.83
N ARG A 150 3.41 -7.01 4.09
CA ARG A 150 3.11 -5.87 4.97
C ARG A 150 4.27 -4.89 5.05
N HIS A 151 3.96 -3.60 4.96
CA HIS A 151 4.96 -2.56 4.91
C HIS A 151 4.44 -1.24 5.47
N VAL A 152 5.38 -0.36 5.83
CA VAL A 152 5.09 1.03 6.17
C VAL A 152 5.73 1.90 5.10
N HIS A 153 4.90 2.65 4.38
CA HIS A 153 5.37 3.82 3.64
C HIS A 153 5.77 4.90 4.65
N MET A 154 6.97 5.44 4.51
CA MET A 154 7.54 6.39 5.46
C MET A 154 8.18 7.57 4.72
N PRO A 155 7.84 8.82 5.09
CA PRO A 155 8.55 9.99 4.61
C PRO A 155 10.02 9.93 5.02
N LYS A 156 10.92 10.21 4.08
CA LYS A 156 12.37 10.24 4.34
C LYS A 156 12.77 11.15 5.52
N SER A 157 12.15 12.31 5.64
CA SER A 157 12.40 13.26 6.73
C SER A 157 12.01 12.73 8.11
N LEU A 158 11.00 11.85 8.19
CA LEU A 158 10.63 11.19 9.44
C LEU A 158 11.61 10.06 9.74
N ALA A 159 11.91 9.21 8.74
CA ALA A 159 12.83 8.08 8.87
C ALA A 159 14.21 8.51 9.40
N GLU A 160 14.77 9.59 8.86
CA GLU A 160 16.05 10.17 9.30
C GLU A 160 16.01 10.64 10.77
N LYS A 161 14.91 11.26 11.21
CA LYS A 161 14.75 11.75 12.59
C LYS A 161 14.73 10.64 13.63
N ILE A 162 14.23 9.47 13.25
CA ILE A 162 14.03 8.31 14.16
C ILE A 162 15.02 7.17 13.89
N GLY A 163 15.96 7.36 12.97
CA GLY A 163 17.03 6.41 12.68
C GLY A 163 16.59 5.17 11.90
N ILE A 164 15.44 5.20 11.21
CA ILE A 164 14.96 4.11 10.35
C ILE A 164 15.51 4.29 8.94
N LYS A 165 15.95 3.20 8.31
CA LYS A 165 16.44 3.16 6.93
C LYS A 165 15.44 2.45 6.01
N ASP A 166 15.55 2.71 4.72
CA ASP A 166 14.82 1.93 3.72
C ASP A 166 15.17 0.45 3.87
N LYS A 167 14.16 -0.42 3.78
CA LYS A 167 14.24 -1.88 3.95
C LYS A 167 14.50 -2.40 5.36
N ASP A 168 14.53 -1.55 6.39
CA ASP A 168 14.51 -2.03 7.77
C ASP A 168 13.23 -2.84 8.05
N LEU A 169 13.33 -3.79 8.98
CA LEU A 169 12.20 -4.60 9.43
C LEU A 169 11.71 -4.09 10.77
N LEU A 170 10.49 -3.56 10.77
CA LEU A 170 9.86 -2.93 11.91
C LEU A 170 8.96 -3.90 12.67
N LYS A 171 8.61 -3.52 13.90
CA LYS A 171 7.52 -4.11 14.68
C LYS A 171 6.39 -3.09 14.79
N VAL A 172 5.16 -3.50 14.50
CA VAL A 172 3.98 -2.64 14.61
C VAL A 172 2.92 -3.32 15.46
N GLU A 173 2.59 -2.69 16.59
CA GLU A 173 1.47 -3.08 17.44
C GLU A 173 0.16 -2.55 16.83
N ALA A 174 -0.85 -3.42 16.71
CA ALA A 174 -2.14 -3.05 16.14
C ALA A 174 -3.27 -3.92 16.68
N GLY A 175 -4.50 -3.42 16.59
CA GLY A 175 -5.70 -4.10 17.06
C GLY A 175 -6.01 -3.87 18.53
N GLU A 176 -7.22 -4.28 18.92
CA GLU A 176 -7.77 -4.14 20.26
C GLU A 176 -8.01 -5.51 20.89
N GLU A 177 -9.17 -6.12 20.68
CA GLU A 177 -9.49 -7.45 21.20
C GLU A 177 -8.56 -8.54 20.64
N ARG A 178 -8.21 -8.42 19.35
CA ARG A 178 -7.25 -9.28 18.66
C ARG A 178 -5.92 -8.57 18.48
N LYS A 179 -5.46 -7.86 19.51
CA LYS A 179 -4.20 -7.13 19.47
C LYS A 179 -3.04 -8.08 19.14
N VAL A 180 -2.22 -7.66 18.18
CA VAL A 180 -1.02 -8.37 17.75
C VAL A 180 0.13 -7.40 17.58
N ILE A 181 1.34 -7.94 17.56
CA ILE A 181 2.53 -7.25 17.05
C ILE A 181 2.88 -7.91 15.72
N PHE A 182 2.76 -7.14 14.64
CA PHE A 182 3.29 -7.52 13.35
C PHE A 182 4.79 -7.31 13.38
N GLU A 183 5.56 -8.41 13.33
CA GLU A 183 7.02 -8.35 13.12
C GLU A 183 7.36 -8.32 11.63
N ASN A 184 8.61 -8.09 11.27
CA ASN A 184 9.06 -8.12 9.86
C ASN A 184 8.24 -7.20 8.94
N VAL A 185 7.82 -6.03 9.45
CA VAL A 185 7.10 -5.03 8.66
C VAL A 185 8.12 -4.22 7.87
N LEU A 186 8.08 -4.30 6.55
CA LEU A 186 9.08 -3.64 5.72
C LEU A 186 8.95 -2.11 5.77
N ALA A 187 10.01 -1.40 6.12
CA ALA A 187 10.08 0.04 5.95
C ALA A 187 10.33 0.37 4.47
N ARG A 188 9.47 1.21 3.88
CA ARG A 188 9.65 1.78 2.54
C ARG A 188 9.80 3.28 2.68
N VAL A 189 11.02 3.78 2.50
CA VAL A 189 11.37 5.17 2.76
C VAL A 189 11.50 5.93 1.43
N SER A 190 10.76 7.03 1.31
CA SER A 190 10.83 7.89 0.12
C SER A 190 10.43 9.33 0.46
N GLU A 191 10.90 10.28 -0.35
CA GLU A 191 10.44 11.67 -0.30
C GLU A 191 9.01 11.84 -0.81
N LYS A 192 8.49 10.85 -1.56
CA LYS A 192 7.14 10.86 -2.13
C LYS A 192 6.09 10.20 -1.25
N PHE A 193 6.50 9.53 -0.18
CA PHE A 193 5.59 8.77 0.67
C PHE A 193 5.03 9.61 1.80
N VAL A 194 3.81 9.27 2.18
CA VAL A 194 3.19 9.69 3.43
C VAL A 194 3.11 8.49 4.38
N LEU A 195 3.15 8.75 5.68
CA LEU A 195 3.21 7.71 6.69
C LEU A 195 1.94 6.86 6.67
N GLU A 196 2.06 5.58 6.33
CA GLU A 196 0.92 4.67 6.25
C GLU A 196 1.38 3.20 6.29
N MET A 197 0.76 2.38 7.13
CA MET A 197 0.97 0.93 7.14
C MET A 197 -0.02 0.25 6.21
N HIS A 198 0.45 -0.65 5.37
CA HIS A 198 -0.35 -1.46 4.46
C HIS A 198 -0.30 -2.92 4.92
N VAL A 199 -1.48 -3.52 5.05
CA VAL A 199 -1.70 -4.94 5.35
C VAL A 199 -2.78 -5.49 4.42
N ASP A 200 -2.76 -6.78 4.13
CA ASP A 200 -3.84 -7.40 3.36
C ASP A 200 -5.08 -7.70 4.24
N THR A 201 -6.15 -8.18 3.60
CA THR A 201 -7.38 -8.54 4.32
C THR A 201 -7.23 -9.70 5.28
N ASP A 202 -6.35 -10.66 5.02
CA ASP A 202 -6.16 -11.82 5.89
C ASP A 202 -5.44 -11.39 7.18
N GLU A 203 -4.39 -10.58 7.06
CA GLU A 203 -3.68 -9.96 8.18
C GLU A 203 -4.60 -9.05 9.00
N ALA A 204 -5.40 -8.23 8.33
CA ALA A 204 -6.34 -7.34 8.99
C ALA A 204 -7.41 -8.10 9.78
N ASN A 205 -7.99 -9.15 9.19
CA ASN A 205 -8.98 -10.00 9.86
C ASN A 205 -8.40 -10.76 11.06
N ALA A 206 -7.14 -11.20 10.95
CA ALA A 206 -6.43 -11.84 12.06
C ALA A 206 -6.27 -10.89 13.26
N ALA A 207 -5.94 -9.62 13.00
CA ALA A 207 -5.78 -8.58 14.02
C ALA A 207 -7.08 -7.84 14.41
N GLY A 208 -8.20 -8.14 13.76
CA GLY A 208 -9.48 -7.45 13.98
C GLY A 208 -9.47 -5.96 13.62
N ILE A 209 -8.65 -5.55 12.65
CA ILE A 209 -8.47 -4.15 12.24
C ILE A 209 -9.19 -3.83 10.93
N LYS A 210 -9.58 -2.56 10.77
CA LYS A 210 -10.16 -1.99 9.54
C LYS A 210 -9.28 -0.84 9.04
N SER A 211 -9.46 -0.42 7.79
CA SER A 211 -8.78 0.79 7.30
C SER A 211 -9.09 1.99 8.20
N GLN A 212 -8.11 2.88 8.34
CA GLN A 212 -8.10 4.02 9.28
C GLN A 212 -7.91 3.64 10.76
N ALA A 213 -7.72 2.37 11.09
CA ALA A 213 -7.24 1.98 12.41
C ALA A 213 -5.85 2.58 12.69
N LYS A 214 -5.55 2.75 13.98
CA LYS A 214 -4.24 3.22 14.44
C LYS A 214 -3.36 2.03 14.79
N GLY A 215 -2.13 2.06 14.32
CA GLY A 215 -1.05 1.18 14.76
C GLY A 215 0.06 1.98 15.43
N TYR A 216 0.98 1.28 16.07
CA TYR A 216 2.14 1.88 16.73
C TYR A 216 3.41 1.17 16.31
N ILE A 217 4.28 1.88 15.59
CA ILE A 217 5.65 1.41 15.30
C ILE A 217 6.42 1.43 16.61
N LEU A 218 7.04 0.30 16.96
CA LEU A 218 7.83 0.14 18.17
C LEU A 218 9.31 0.42 17.85
N LEU A 219 9.90 1.39 18.55
CA LEU A 219 11.31 1.83 18.37
C LEU A 219 12.27 1.16 19.36
#